data_AF-A0A327W7B2-F1
#
_entry.id   AF-A0A327W7B2-F1
#
_cell.length_a   1.000
_cell.length_b   1.000
_cell.length_c   1.000
_cell.angle_alpha   90.00
_cell.angle_beta   90.00
_cell.angle_gamma   90.00
#
_symmetry.space_group_name_H-M   'P 1'
#
loop_
_entity.id
_entity.type
_entity.pdbx_description
1 polymer ?
#
loop_
_entity_poly.entity_id
_entity_poly.type
_entity_poly.pdbx_seq_one_letter_code
_entity_poly.pdbx_strand_id
1 'polypeptide(L)'
;MQNTPDAQKGNYLQQIHKAFADLPIQFRERLCQECQWSIPTFYRMIRSRNRYDSNGEIVRYALSNSDASMIEIVGMEFLDTLQTEFDAFTRQQFGKKSQIHLITPHPSYEPAPNDGNPAES
;
A
#
# COMPACT_ATOMS: atom_id res chain seq x y z
N MET A 1 20.39 -8.80 42.67
CA MET A 1 19.97 -9.44 41.40
C MET A 1 19.70 -8.32 40.40
N GLN A 2 20.63 -8.06 39.50
CA GLN A 2 20.50 -7.02 38.47
C GLN A 2 19.72 -7.62 37.29
N ASN A 3 18.54 -7.07 36.99
CA ASN A 3 17.85 -7.31 35.72
C ASN A 3 18.30 -6.24 34.74
N THR A 4 19.18 -6.57 33.81
CA THR A 4 19.47 -5.70 32.66
C THR A 4 18.34 -5.86 31.64
N PRO A 5 17.72 -4.75 31.16
CA PRO A 5 16.73 -4.81 30.10
C PRO A 5 17.46 -4.85 28.76
N ASP A 6 18.18 -5.95 28.50
CA ASP A 6 18.55 -6.30 27.13
C ASP A 6 17.28 -6.82 26.46
N ALA A 7 16.37 -5.91 26.14
CA ALA A 7 15.25 -6.17 25.24
C ALA A 7 15.87 -6.70 23.95
N GLN A 8 15.87 -8.01 23.81
CA GLN A 8 16.61 -8.74 22.79
C GLN A 8 16.17 -8.22 21.42
N LYS A 9 17.00 -7.35 20.83
CA LYS A 9 16.79 -6.84 19.47
C LYS A 9 16.85 -8.06 18.57
N GLY A 10 15.69 -8.55 18.13
CA GLY A 10 15.57 -9.73 17.29
C GLY A 10 16.47 -9.64 16.07
N ASN A 11 16.76 -10.77 15.42
CA ASN A 11 17.61 -10.76 14.22
C ASN A 11 16.98 -9.90 13.11
N TYR A 12 17.75 -9.54 12.09
CA TYR A 12 17.30 -8.68 11.00
C TYR A 12 15.97 -9.14 10.38
N LEU A 13 15.82 -10.45 10.18
CA LEU A 13 14.59 -11.05 9.64
C LEU A 13 13.41 -10.86 10.60
N GLN A 14 13.59 -11.06 11.90
CA GLN A 14 12.54 -10.83 12.91
C GLN A 14 12.10 -9.37 12.94
N GLN A 15 13.02 -8.42 12.83
CA GLN A 15 12.71 -6.99 12.80
C GLN A 15 11.91 -6.62 11.56
N ILE A 16 12.34 -7.08 10.38
CA ILE A 16 11.61 -6.88 9.13
C ILE A 16 10.24 -7.54 9.20
N HIS A 17 10.17 -8.80 9.57
CA HIS A 17 8.90 -9.54 9.66
C HIS A 17 7.91 -8.82 10.56
N LYS A 18 8.36 -8.29 11.70
CA LYS A 18 7.51 -7.49 12.60
C LYS A 18 6.96 -6.24 11.90
N ALA A 19 7.81 -5.45 11.23
CA ALA A 19 7.37 -4.25 10.52
C ALA A 19 6.31 -4.58 9.44
N PHE A 20 6.54 -5.63 8.65
CA PHE A 20 5.58 -6.06 7.62
C PHE A 20 4.28 -6.63 8.20
N ALA A 21 4.33 -7.30 9.35
CA ALA A 21 3.14 -7.83 10.02
C ALA A 21 2.25 -6.72 10.60
N ASP A 22 2.87 -5.65 11.12
CA ASP A 22 2.16 -4.52 11.73
C ASP A 22 1.58 -3.57 10.66
N LEU A 23 2.16 -3.54 9.46
CA LEU A 23 1.77 -2.65 8.36
C LEU A 23 0.29 -2.69 7.93
N PRO A 24 -0.32 -3.85 7.61
CA PRO A 24 -1.72 -3.87 7.17
C PRO A 24 -2.69 -3.37 8.25
N ILE A 25 -2.32 -3.52 9.52
CA ILE A 25 -3.10 -3.04 10.66
C ILE A 25 -3.07 -1.52 10.70
N GLN A 26 -1.87 -0.94 10.67
CA GLN A 26 -1.67 0.50 10.68
C GLN A 26 -2.29 1.18 9.46
N PHE A 27 -2.15 0.58 8.27
CA PHE A 27 -2.70 1.11 7.02
C PHE A 27 -4.23 1.18 7.08
N ARG A 28 -4.87 0.11 7.55
CA ARG A 28 -6.31 0.07 7.78
C ARG A 28 -6.75 1.16 8.75
N GLU A 29 -6.06 1.30 9.88
CA GLU A 29 -6.42 2.28 10.92
C GLU A 29 -6.32 3.71 10.41
N ARG A 30 -5.24 4.02 9.68
CA ARG A 30 -5.05 5.33 9.05
C ARG A 30 -6.15 5.64 8.05
N LEU A 31 -6.48 4.71 7.15
CA LEU A 31 -7.59 4.91 6.19
C LEU A 31 -8.95 5.03 6.87
N CYS A 32 -9.20 4.26 7.93
CA CYS A 32 -10.44 4.39 8.68
C CYS A 32 -10.57 5.79 9.31
N GLN A 33 -9.47 6.35 9.79
CA GLN A 33 -9.44 7.70 10.33
C GLN A 33 -9.68 8.76 9.25
N GLU A 34 -8.93 8.72 8.15
CA GLU A 34 -8.99 9.76 7.10
C GLU A 34 -10.29 9.71 6.29
N CYS A 35 -10.76 8.51 5.93
CA CYS A 35 -12.01 8.33 5.17
C CYS A 35 -13.25 8.25 6.09
N GLN A 36 -13.10 8.39 7.41
CA GLN A 36 -14.17 8.23 8.40
C GLN A 36 -14.92 6.89 8.29
N TRP A 37 -14.18 5.83 7.97
CA TRP A 37 -14.73 4.50 7.84
C TRP A 37 -14.69 3.74 9.15
N SER A 38 -15.73 2.95 9.39
CA SER A 38 -15.64 1.85 10.36
C SER A 38 -14.81 0.70 9.79
N ILE A 39 -14.23 -0.14 10.65
CA ILE A 39 -13.52 -1.36 10.22
C ILE A 39 -14.39 -2.23 9.28
N PRO A 40 -15.69 -2.48 9.56
CA PRO A 40 -16.57 -3.16 8.61
C PRO A 40 -16.70 -2.43 7.25
N THR A 41 -16.74 -1.10 7.24
CA THR A 41 -16.79 -0.32 5.99
C THR A 41 -15.52 -0.53 5.18
N PHE A 42 -14.35 -0.46 5.80
CA PHE A 42 -13.07 -0.75 5.14
C PHE A 42 -13.08 -2.10 4.42
N TYR A 43 -13.47 -3.18 5.12
CA TYR A 43 -13.54 -4.51 4.51
C TYR A 43 -14.66 -4.66 3.47
N ARG A 44 -15.71 -3.83 3.52
CA ARG A 44 -16.69 -3.74 2.40
C ARG A 44 -16.05 -3.07 1.19
N MET A 45 -15.39 -1.93 1.38
CA MET A 45 -14.75 -1.18 0.29
C MET A 45 -13.68 -1.98 -0.45
N ILE A 46 -12.85 -2.72 0.28
CA ILE A 46 -11.85 -3.63 -0.33
C ILE A 46 -12.48 -4.64 -1.30
N ARG A 47 -13.70 -5.10 -1.02
CA ARG A 47 -14.40 -6.09 -1.84
C ARG A 47 -15.32 -5.47 -2.88
N SER A 48 -15.52 -4.16 -2.83
CA SER A 48 -16.35 -3.44 -3.79
C SER A 48 -15.70 -3.46 -5.17
N ARG A 49 -16.54 -3.49 -6.20
CA ARG A 49 -16.11 -3.50 -7.61
C ARG A 49 -16.77 -2.35 -8.34
N ASN A 50 -16.04 -1.76 -9.28
CA ASN A 50 -16.64 -0.85 -10.25
C ASN A 50 -17.73 -1.59 -11.02
N ARG A 51 -18.78 -0.87 -11.41
CA ARG A 51 -19.80 -1.40 -12.31
C ARG A 51 -19.43 -1.01 -13.72
N TYR A 52 -19.55 -1.96 -14.63
CA TYR A 52 -19.24 -1.82 -16.04
C TYR A 52 -20.51 -2.00 -16.86
N ASP A 53 -20.61 -1.32 -18.00
CA ASP A 53 -21.65 -1.58 -18.99
C ASP A 53 -21.29 -2.77 -19.91
N SER A 54 -22.12 -3.02 -20.93
CA SER A 54 -21.88 -4.08 -21.92
C SER A 54 -20.63 -3.86 -22.79
N ASN A 55 -20.14 -2.62 -22.86
CA ASN A 55 -18.97 -2.24 -23.65
C ASN A 55 -17.69 -2.28 -22.81
N GLY A 56 -17.79 -2.55 -21.51
CA GLY A 56 -16.65 -2.58 -20.59
C GLY A 56 -16.29 -1.23 -20.00
N GLU A 57 -17.13 -0.20 -20.16
CA GLU A 57 -16.89 1.13 -19.61
C GLU A 57 -17.42 1.25 -18.18
N ILE A 58 -16.70 1.97 -17.32
CA ILE A 58 -17.11 2.17 -15.92
C ILE A 58 -18.32 3.10 -15.87
N VAL A 59 -19.47 2.57 -15.47
CA VAL A 59 -20.69 3.35 -15.23
C VAL A 59 -20.82 3.82 -13.78
N ARG A 60 -20.13 3.16 -12.84
CA ARG A 60 -20.11 3.57 -11.43
C ARG A 60 -18.86 3.10 -10.72
N TYR A 61 -18.14 4.04 -10.13
CA TYR A 61 -17.00 3.76 -9.26
C TYR A 61 -17.45 3.17 -7.92
N ALA A 62 -16.65 2.23 -7.42
CA ALA A 62 -16.82 1.62 -6.10
C ALA A 62 -16.50 2.58 -4.95
N LEU A 63 -15.59 3.53 -5.20
CA LEU A 63 -15.10 4.52 -4.25
C LEU A 63 -15.47 5.93 -4.71
N SER A 64 -15.62 6.83 -3.75
CA SER A 64 -15.71 8.25 -4.07
C SER A 64 -14.34 8.80 -4.50
N ASN A 65 -14.31 9.90 -5.24
CA ASN A 65 -13.05 10.55 -5.63
C ASN A 65 -12.21 10.96 -4.42
N SER A 66 -12.84 11.46 -3.36
CA SER A 66 -12.15 11.85 -2.13
C SER A 66 -11.53 10.65 -1.42
N ASP A 67 -12.25 9.54 -1.33
CA ASP A 67 -11.71 8.32 -0.71
C ASP A 67 -10.53 7.76 -1.53
N ALA A 68 -10.65 7.78 -2.86
CA ALA A 68 -9.59 7.34 -3.76
C ALA A 68 -8.31 8.18 -3.59
N SER A 69 -8.44 9.51 -3.56
CA SER A 69 -7.29 10.39 -3.31
C SER A 69 -6.67 10.17 -1.93
N MET A 70 -7.48 9.98 -0.89
CA MET A 70 -6.95 9.67 0.45
C MET A 70 -6.24 8.33 0.50
N ILE A 71 -6.74 7.31 -0.21
CA ILE A 71 -6.06 6.02 -0.33
C ILE A 71 -4.68 6.18 -0.99
N GLU A 72 -4.58 7.00 -2.03
CA GLU A 72 -3.30 7.27 -2.70
C GLU A 72 -2.32 7.99 -1.78
N ILE A 73 -2.77 9.06 -1.11
CA ILE A 73 -1.94 9.82 -0.16
C ILE A 73 -1.41 8.92 0.95
N VAL A 74 -2.30 8.21 1.65
CA VAL A 74 -1.92 7.30 2.74
C VAL A 74 -1.05 6.16 2.24
N GLY A 75 -1.29 5.64 1.04
CA GLY A 75 -0.44 4.63 0.41
C GLY A 75 0.99 5.11 0.21
N MET A 76 1.17 6.32 -0.32
CA MET A 76 2.49 6.92 -0.53
C MET A 76 3.22 7.19 0.80
N GLU A 77 2.53 7.72 1.80
CA GLU A 77 3.08 7.93 3.15
C GLU A 77 3.59 6.61 3.77
N PHE A 78 2.83 5.52 3.59
CA PHE A 78 3.20 4.20 4.10
C PHE A 78 4.42 3.62 3.38
N LEU A 79 4.53 3.80 2.07
CA LEU A 79 5.70 3.36 1.30
C LEU A 79 6.97 4.13 1.71
N ASP A 80 6.87 5.44 1.92
CA ASP A 80 8.00 6.26 2.39
C ASP A 80 8.44 5.87 3.81
N THR A 81 7.47 5.63 4.70
CA THR A 81 7.72 5.16 6.07
C THR A 81 8.42 3.82 6.06
N LEU A 82 7.90 2.85 5.29
CA LEU A 82 8.52 1.53 5.12
C LEU A 82 9.95 1.61 4.61
N GLN A 83 10.18 2.43 3.58
CA GLN A 83 11.51 2.61 3.00
C GLN A 83 12.47 3.16 4.04
N THR A 84 12.03 4.14 4.83
CA THR A 84 12.82 4.75 5.91
C THR A 84 13.16 3.74 7.01
N GLU A 85 12.19 2.94 7.45
CA GLU A 85 12.41 1.88 8.46
C GLU A 85 13.37 0.81 7.94
N PHE A 86 13.19 0.38 6.70
CA PHE A 86 14.05 -0.63 6.07
C PHE A 86 15.49 -0.14 5.94
N ASP A 87 15.66 1.13 5.56
CA ASP A 87 16.95 1.81 5.52
C ASP A 87 17.61 1.85 6.90
N ALA A 88 16.84 2.17 7.95
CA ALA A 88 17.32 2.20 9.32
C ALA A 88 17.78 0.82 9.78
N PHE A 89 16.98 -0.23 9.53
CA PHE A 89 17.34 -1.60 9.86
C PHE A 89 18.60 -2.05 9.10
N THR A 90 18.68 -1.73 7.80
CA THR A 90 19.85 -2.09 6.97
C THR A 90 21.12 -1.42 7.49
N ARG A 91 21.06 -0.13 7.81
CA ARG A 91 22.20 0.59 8.39
C ARG A 91 22.62 0.01 9.73
N GLN A 92 21.65 -0.33 10.58
CA GLN A 92 21.94 -0.91 11.89
C GLN A 92 22.67 -2.25 11.77
N GLN A 93 22.29 -3.10 10.82
CA GLN A 93 22.89 -4.43 10.67
C GLN A 93 24.19 -4.45 9.87
N PHE A 94 24.28 -3.62 8.83
CA PHE A 94 25.36 -3.72 7.83
C PHE A 94 26.23 -2.47 7.75
N GLY A 95 25.95 -1.42 8.54
CA GLY A 95 26.72 -0.17 8.56
C GLY A 95 26.62 0.66 7.26
N LYS A 96 25.72 0.29 6.35
CA LYS A 96 25.52 0.94 5.05
C LYS A 96 24.04 1.09 4.73
N LYS A 97 23.70 2.04 3.84
CA LYS A 97 22.34 2.14 3.30
C LYS A 97 22.02 0.93 2.43
N SER A 98 20.73 0.61 2.31
CA SER A 98 20.27 -0.28 1.25
C SER A 98 20.65 0.33 -0.11
N GLN A 99 21.19 -0.49 -1.01
CA GLN A 99 21.43 -0.08 -2.40
C GLN A 99 20.19 -0.30 -3.28
N ILE A 100 19.17 -0.97 -2.75
CA ILE A 100 17.91 -1.24 -3.43
C ILE A 100 16.96 -0.08 -3.12
N HIS A 101 16.63 0.70 -4.15
CA HIS A 101 15.57 1.70 -4.09
C HIS A 101 14.27 1.02 -4.56
N LEU A 102 13.15 1.27 -3.88
CA LEU A 102 11.84 0.97 -4.44
C LEU A 102 11.74 1.67 -5.79
N ILE A 103 11.54 0.89 -6.85
CA ILE A 103 11.38 1.37 -8.22
C ILE A 103 10.26 2.41 -8.20
N THR A 104 10.57 3.64 -8.62
CA THR A 104 9.59 4.72 -8.82
C THR A 104 8.39 4.20 -9.62
N PRO A 105 7.16 4.67 -9.34
CA PRO A 105 6.00 4.26 -10.11
C PRO A 105 6.24 4.54 -11.60
N HIS A 106 6.04 3.53 -12.43
CA HIS A 106 6.19 3.64 -13.88
C HIS A 106 5.18 4.69 -14.39
N PRO A 107 5.60 5.77 -15.07
CA PRO A 107 4.71 6.84 -15.52
C PRO A 107 3.82 6.46 -16.72
N SER A 108 3.56 5.17 -16.96
CA SER A 108 2.70 4.74 -18.07
C SER A 108 1.67 3.73 -17.61
N TYR A 109 0.56 4.25 -17.09
CA TYR A 109 -0.71 3.66 -17.49
C TYR A 109 -1.21 4.49 -18.67
N GLU A 110 -0.62 4.29 -19.84
CA GLU A 110 -1.29 4.64 -21.09
C GLU A 110 -2.32 3.52 -21.34
N PRO A 111 -3.63 3.82 -21.42
CA PRO A 111 -4.60 2.82 -21.82
C PRO A 111 -4.20 2.32 -23.22
N ALA A 112 -4.08 1.00 -23.37
CA ALA A 112 -3.67 0.37 -24.61
C ALA A 112 -4.51 0.90 -25.79
N PRO A 113 -3.90 1.24 -26.93
CA PRO A 113 -4.63 1.70 -28.09
C PRO A 113 -5.58 0.59 -28.55
N ASN A 114 -6.84 0.98 -28.79
CA ASN A 114 -7.88 0.12 -29.29
C ASN A 114 -7.50 -0.33 -30.71
N ASP A 115 -6.94 -1.52 -30.83
CA ASP A 115 -6.71 -2.19 -32.12
C ASP A 115 -8.06 -2.56 -32.70
N GLY A 116 -8.64 -1.61 -33.43
CA GLY A 116 -9.83 -1.83 -34.22
C GLY A 116 -9.61 -2.96 -35.21
N ASN A 117 -10.54 -3.91 -35.25
CA ASN A 117 -10.81 -4.71 -36.44
C ASN A 117 -12.25 -5.25 -36.42
N PRO A 118 -12.82 -5.64 -37.57
CA PRO A 118 -13.83 -4.89 -38.27
C PRO A 118 -15.20 -5.59 -38.18
N ALA A 119 -16.22 -4.89 -38.68
CA ALA A 119 -17.60 -5.34 -38.73
C ALA A 119 -17.78 -6.70 -39.44
N GLU A 120 -18.42 -7.64 -38.75
CA GLU A 120 -19.27 -8.72 -39.30
C GLU A 120 -20.44 -8.82 -38.31
N SER A 121 -21.73 -8.67 -38.63
CA SER A 121 -22.50 -8.82 -39.89
C SER A 121 -23.62 -7.78 -39.97
#